data_AF-A0A2X4T7R1-F1
#
_entry.id   AF-A0A2X4T7R1-F1
#
_cell.length_a   1.000
_cell.length_b   1.000
_cell.length_c   1.000
_cell.angle_alpha   90.00
_cell.angle_beta   90.00
_cell.angle_gamma   90.00
#
_symmetry.space_group_name_H-M   'P 1'
#
loop_
_entity.id
_entity.type
_entity.pdbx_description
1 polymer ?
#
loop_
_entity_poly.entity_id
_entity_poly.type
_entity_poly.pdbx_seq_one_letter_code
_entity_poly.pdbx_strand_id
1 'polypeptide(L)'
;MTDAMLERYVRDYIASVAPEAEVAFTWQGGEPTLLGLEFYRRAVALQAKYGAGRQISNSFQTNGVLLDDAWCEFFVRHHFLIGLSLDGPEEIHNEYRLTKGGRPTHKLVMRALALLSNMA
;
A
#
# COMPACT_ATOMS: atom_id res chain seq x y z
N MET A 1 -10.08 -7.75 -8.26
CA MET A 1 -11.35 -7.17 -7.78
C MET A 1 -11.93 -6.32 -8.90
N THR A 2 -13.23 -6.42 -9.19
CA THR A 2 -13.87 -5.56 -10.20
C THR A 2 -14.15 -4.17 -9.64
N ASP A 3 -14.31 -3.16 -10.51
CA ASP A 3 -14.59 -1.79 -10.07
C ASP A 3 -15.91 -1.69 -9.27
N ALA A 4 -16.95 -2.42 -9.68
CA ALA A 4 -18.21 -2.47 -8.94
C ALA A 4 -18.04 -3.08 -7.53
N MET A 5 -17.14 -4.05 -7.37
CA MET A 5 -16.83 -4.62 -6.06
C MET A 5 -16.00 -3.66 -5.21
N LEU A 6 -15.03 -2.95 -5.82
CA LEU A 6 -14.24 -1.93 -5.13
C LEU A 6 -15.13 -0.80 -4.60
N GLU A 7 -16.02 -0.26 -5.43
CA GLU A 7 -16.94 0.81 -5.03
C GLU A 7 -17.87 0.35 -3.91
N ARG A 8 -18.46 -0.85 -4.02
CA ARG A 8 -19.27 -1.44 -2.96
C ARG A 8 -18.47 -1.57 -1.67
N TYR A 9 -17.27 -2.15 -1.74
CA TYR A 9 -16.41 -2.35 -0.57
C TYR A 9 -16.09 -1.03 0.13
N VAL A 10 -15.63 -0.01 -0.60
CA VAL A 10 -15.26 1.28 -0.02
C VAL A 10 -16.45 1.95 0.65
N ARG A 11 -17.60 2.01 -0.04
CA ARG A 11 -18.82 2.63 0.51
C ARG A 11 -19.29 1.90 1.77
N ASP A 12 -19.43 0.59 1.69
CA ASP A 12 -20.03 -0.21 2.76
C ASP A 12 -19.07 -0.27 3.97
N TYR A 13 -17.75 -0.30 3.74
CA TYR A 13 -16.76 -0.24 4.81
C TYR A 13 -16.80 1.09 5.55
N ILE A 14 -16.80 2.23 4.85
CA ILE A 14 -16.95 3.55 5.47
C ILE A 14 -18.23 3.61 6.31
N ALA A 15 -19.36 3.16 5.75
CA ALA A 15 -20.65 3.15 6.45
C ALA A 15 -20.67 2.25 7.71
N SER A 16 -19.80 1.23 7.77
CA SER A 16 -19.70 0.33 8.92
C SER A 16 -18.94 0.91 10.11
N VAL A 17 -18.14 1.97 9.91
CA VAL A 17 -17.36 2.62 10.96
C VAL A 17 -18.15 3.78 11.56
N ALA A 18 -18.18 3.87 12.89
CA ALA A 18 -18.90 4.92 13.63
C ALA A 18 -18.58 6.34 13.12
N PRO A 19 -19.57 7.25 12.98
CA PRO A 19 -19.39 8.54 12.30
C PRO A 19 -18.22 9.40 12.79
N GLU A 20 -18.00 9.42 14.09
CA GLU A 20 -16.95 10.17 14.80
C GLU A 20 -15.58 9.48 14.80
N ALA A 21 -15.51 8.21 14.41
CA ALA A 21 -14.28 7.46 14.34
C ALA A 21 -13.59 7.61 12.97
N GLU A 22 -12.26 7.59 13.00
CA GLU A 22 -11.41 7.49 11.82
C GLU A 22 -11.70 6.19 11.05
N VAL A 23 -11.73 6.27 9.72
CA VAL A 23 -11.80 5.09 8.85
C VAL A 23 -10.39 4.76 8.36
N ALA A 24 -9.78 3.73 8.94
CA ALA A 24 -8.45 3.28 8.56
C ALA A 24 -8.51 2.18 7.49
N PHE A 25 -8.03 2.46 6.28
CA PHE A 25 -7.85 1.45 5.25
C PHE A 25 -6.44 0.86 5.32
N THR A 26 -6.35 -0.45 5.51
CA THR A 26 -5.07 -1.18 5.51
C THR A 26 -4.98 -2.08 4.29
N TRP A 27 -4.13 -1.68 3.34
CA TRP A 27 -3.88 -2.41 2.11
C TRP A 27 -2.76 -3.43 2.33
N GLN A 28 -3.14 -4.69 2.43
CA GLN A 28 -2.25 -5.83 2.64
C GLN A 28 -2.76 -7.05 1.85
N GLY A 29 -2.18 -8.23 2.09
CA GLY A 29 -2.56 -9.49 1.44
C GLY A 29 -1.32 -10.20 0.92
N GLY A 30 -1.38 -10.70 -0.32
CA GLY A 30 -0.19 -11.17 -1.04
C GLY A 30 0.81 -10.03 -1.26
N GLU A 31 0.93 -9.54 -2.49
CA GLU A 31 1.66 -8.29 -2.74
C GLU A 31 0.69 -7.26 -3.34
N PRO A 32 0.28 -6.23 -2.58
CA PRO A 32 -0.76 -5.30 -3.01
C PRO A 32 -0.38 -4.50 -4.27
N THR A 33 0.91 -4.22 -4.49
CA THR A 33 1.37 -3.52 -5.72
C THR A 33 1.01 -4.28 -7.00
N LEU A 34 0.72 -5.59 -6.94
CA LEU A 34 0.25 -6.39 -8.09
C LEU A 34 -1.12 -5.96 -8.63
N LEU A 35 -1.94 -5.25 -7.84
CA LEU A 35 -3.20 -4.68 -8.33
C LEU A 35 -2.97 -3.44 -9.22
N GLY A 36 -1.75 -2.90 -9.21
CA GLY A 36 -1.34 -1.74 -10.01
C GLY A 36 -1.80 -0.41 -9.43
N LEU A 37 -1.08 0.66 -9.77
CA LEU A 37 -1.32 1.99 -9.22
C LEU A 37 -2.72 2.55 -9.51
N GLU A 38 -3.26 2.26 -10.70
CA GLU A 38 -4.59 2.72 -11.11
C GLU A 38 -5.73 2.18 -10.22
N PHE A 39 -5.56 0.98 -9.66
CA PHE A 39 -6.51 0.45 -8.69
C PHE A 39 -6.58 1.34 -7.44
N TYR A 40 -5.44 1.79 -6.93
CA TYR A 40 -5.37 2.61 -5.72
C TYR A 40 -5.82 4.06 -5.97
N ARG A 41 -5.57 4.59 -7.17
CA ARG A 41 -6.15 5.89 -7.58
C ARG A 41 -7.68 5.84 -7.56
N ARG A 42 -8.28 4.77 -8.07
CA ARG A 42 -9.74 4.56 -7.99
C ARG A 42 -10.20 4.42 -6.54
N ALA A 43 -9.50 3.64 -5.72
CA ALA A 43 -9.85 3.43 -4.31
C ALA A 43 -9.86 4.75 -3.53
N VAL A 44 -8.83 5.59 -3.66
CA VAL A 44 -8.75 6.89 -2.98
C VAL A 44 -9.83 7.86 -3.49
N ALA A 45 -10.13 7.87 -4.79
CA ALA A 45 -11.23 8.68 -5.33
C ALA A 45 -12.59 8.26 -4.74
N LEU A 46 -12.82 6.96 -4.56
CA LEU A 46 -14.03 6.44 -3.92
C LEU A 46 -14.07 6.77 -2.42
N GLN A 47 -12.92 6.70 -1.73
CA GLN A 47 -12.81 7.13 -0.33
C GLN A 47 -13.19 8.60 -0.17
N ALA A 48 -12.72 9.47 -1.07
CA ALA A 48 -13.09 10.89 -1.06
C ALA A 48 -14.59 11.10 -1.33
N LYS A 49 -15.15 10.36 -2.30
CA LYS A 49 -16.58 10.41 -2.67
C LYS A 49 -17.49 9.99 -1.51
N TYR A 50 -17.17 8.89 -0.83
CA TYR A 50 -18.03 8.31 0.21
C TYR A 50 -17.67 8.73 1.62
N GLY A 51 -16.48 9.28 1.83
CA GLY A 51 -15.99 9.73 3.13
C GLY A 51 -16.74 10.94 3.68
N ALA A 52 -17.34 11.78 2.83
CA ALA A 52 -18.17 12.92 3.24
C ALA A 52 -17.54 13.83 4.32
N GLY A 53 -16.23 14.08 4.21
CA GLY A 53 -15.47 14.92 5.17
C GLY A 53 -14.95 14.19 6.41
N ARG A 54 -15.17 12.87 6.52
CA ARG A 54 -14.60 12.05 7.60
C ARG A 54 -13.08 11.94 7.48
N GLN A 55 -12.41 11.73 8.62
CA GLN A 55 -11.00 11.38 8.66
C GLN A 55 -10.79 9.96 8.12
N ILE A 56 -10.03 9.85 7.04
CA ILE A 56 -9.65 8.59 6.41
C ILE A 56 -8.14 8.51 6.36
N SER A 57 -7.56 7.42 6.84
CA SER A 57 -6.14 7.10 6.67
C SER A 57 -5.96 5.87 5.79
N ASN A 58 -4.81 5.82 5.13
CA ASN A 58 -4.40 4.67 4.34
C ASN A 58 -3.05 4.19 4.83
N SER A 59 -2.94 2.89 5.09
CA SER A 59 -1.68 2.20 5.31
C SER A 59 -1.47 1.12 4.25
N PHE A 60 -0.22 0.86 3.89
CA PHE A 60 0.13 -0.03 2.79
C PHE A 60 1.33 -0.90 3.15
N GLN A 61 1.12 -2.21 3.23
CA GLN A 61 2.16 -3.19 3.55
C GLN A 61 2.67 -3.84 2.27
N THR A 62 3.97 -3.70 1.97
CA THR A 62 4.56 -4.22 0.73
C THR A 62 5.90 -4.90 0.96
N ASN A 63 6.26 -5.80 0.05
CA ASN A 63 7.63 -6.31 -0.09
C ASN A 63 8.57 -5.31 -0.79
N GLY A 64 8.05 -4.20 -1.33
CA GLY A 64 8.84 -3.12 -1.92
C GLY A 64 9.40 -3.38 -3.33
N VAL A 65 9.38 -4.62 -3.81
CA VAL A 65 10.10 -5.02 -5.04
C VAL A 65 9.59 -4.29 -6.29
N LEU A 66 8.29 -3.96 -6.31
CA LEU A 66 7.63 -3.29 -7.44
C LEU A 66 7.53 -1.77 -7.28
N LEU A 67 8.14 -1.18 -6.25
CA LEU A 67 8.09 0.27 -6.07
C LEU A 67 8.97 0.99 -7.10
N ASP A 68 8.44 2.11 -7.55
CA ASP A 68 9.06 3.10 -8.43
C ASP A 68 8.64 4.52 -8.00
N ASP A 69 9.08 5.53 -8.75
CA ASP A 69 8.81 6.93 -8.42
C ASP A 69 7.31 7.24 -8.45
N ALA A 70 6.55 6.65 -9.38
CA ALA A 70 5.12 6.91 -9.51
C ALA A 70 4.32 6.39 -8.29
N TRP A 71 4.73 5.25 -7.74
CA TRP A 71 4.19 4.77 -6.46
C TRP A 71 4.54 5.71 -5.31
N CYS A 72 5.80 6.13 -5.22
CA CYS A 72 6.26 6.99 -4.14
C CYS A 72 5.54 8.36 -4.17
N GLU A 73 5.41 8.97 -5.35
CA GLU A 73 4.64 10.21 -5.54
C GLU A 73 3.18 10.06 -5.11
N PHE A 74 2.56 8.93 -5.46
CA PHE A 74 1.19 8.63 -5.06
C PHE A 74 1.06 8.48 -3.55
N PHE A 75 1.97 7.74 -2.90
CA PHE A 75 1.96 7.56 -1.46
C PHE A 75 2.13 8.87 -0.71
N VAL A 76 3.08 9.73 -1.12
CA VAL A 76 3.30 11.04 -0.51
C VAL A 76 2.08 11.94 -0.70
N ARG A 77 1.55 12.02 -1.93
CA ARG A 77 0.38 12.86 -2.26
C ARG A 77 -0.84 12.53 -1.42
N HIS A 78 -1.02 11.24 -1.09
CA HIS A 78 -2.18 10.76 -0.35
C HIS A 78 -1.88 10.39 1.10
N HIS A 79 -0.70 10.79 1.61
CA HIS A 79 -0.27 10.60 3.00
C HIS A 79 -0.39 9.14 3.49
N PHE A 80 0.02 8.19 2.65
CA PHE A 80 -0.01 6.78 3.02
C PHE A 80 1.08 6.47 4.05
N LEU A 81 0.73 5.72 5.10
CA LEU A 81 1.70 5.08 5.97
C LEU A 81 2.21 3.80 5.30
N ILE A 82 3.51 3.72 5.01
CA ILE A 82 4.10 2.58 4.29
C ILE A 82 4.80 1.63 5.27
N GLY A 83 4.37 0.37 5.27
CA GLY A 83 5.07 -0.74 5.90
C GLY A 83 5.92 -1.46 4.86
N LEU A 84 7.25 -1.43 5.02
CA LEU A 84 8.19 -2.13 4.16
C LEU A 84 8.67 -3.42 4.84
N SER A 85 8.58 -4.55 4.14
CA SER A 85 8.95 -5.85 4.69
C SER A 85 10.46 -6.09 4.60
N LEU A 86 11.17 -5.99 5.73
CA LEU A 86 12.61 -6.19 5.84
C LEU A 86 12.93 -6.96 7.14
N ASP A 87 13.43 -8.20 7.02
CA ASP A 87 13.70 -9.05 8.18
C ASP A 87 15.02 -8.75 8.92
N GLY A 88 15.84 -7.83 8.39
CA GLY A 88 17.14 -7.48 8.96
C GLY A 88 18.27 -7.47 7.93
N PRO A 89 19.52 -7.78 8.33
CA PRO A 89 20.68 -7.88 7.45
C PRO A 89 20.47 -8.82 6.26
N GLU A 90 21.30 -8.65 5.23
CA GLU A 90 21.18 -9.33 3.94
C GLU A 90 21.09 -10.86 4.07
N GLU A 91 21.97 -11.43 4.89
CA GLU A 91 22.03 -12.87 5.18
C GLU A 91 20.72 -13.40 5.78
N ILE A 92 20.14 -12.71 6.76
CA ILE A 92 18.89 -13.12 7.41
C ILE A 92 17.71 -12.94 6.46
N HIS A 93 17.65 -11.80 5.77
CA HIS A 93 16.56 -11.50 4.84
C HIS A 93 16.51 -12.49 3.68
N ASN A 94 17.66 -12.76 3.05
CA ASN A 94 17.72 -13.61 1.87
C ASN A 94 17.58 -15.11 2.19
N GLU A 95 17.67 -15.51 3.45
CA GLU A 95 17.36 -16.88 3.86
C GLU A 95 15.87 -17.20 3.65
N TYR A 96 14.98 -16.25 3.97
CA TYR A 96 13.54 -16.48 3.97
C TYR A 96 12.77 -15.75 2.86
N ARG A 97 13.26 -14.59 2.42
CA ARG A 97 12.61 -13.75 1.40
C ARG A 97 13.31 -13.89 0.07
N LEU A 98 12.79 -14.84 -0.71
CA LEU A 98 13.22 -15.08 -2.08
C LEU A 98 12.07 -14.75 -3.04
N THR A 99 12.44 -14.34 -4.25
CA THR A 99 11.48 -14.32 -5.37
C THR A 99 10.96 -15.74 -5.63
N LYS A 100 9.86 -15.86 -6.39
CA LYS A 100 9.35 -17.18 -6.85
C LYS A 100 10.41 -18.03 -7.58
N GLY A 101 11.41 -17.39 -8.19
CA GLY A 101 12.54 -18.05 -8.84
C GLY A 101 13.74 -18.33 -7.94
N GLY A 102 13.61 -18.21 -6.62
CA GLY A 102 14.68 -18.48 -5.65
C GLY A 102 15.77 -17.41 -5.56
N ARG A 103 15.56 -16.23 -6.16
CA ARG A 103 16.55 -15.13 -6.11
C ARG A 103 16.40 -14.26 -4.86
N PRO A 104 17.51 -13.77 -4.27
CA PRO A 104 17.49 -12.90 -3.10
C PRO A 104 16.77 -11.57 -3.35
N THR A 105 16.08 -11.03 -2.34
CA THR A 105 15.32 -9.77 -2.46
C THR A 105 15.88 -8.61 -1.65
N HIS A 106 16.83 -8.81 -0.74
CA HIS A 106 17.31 -7.76 0.16
C HIS A 106 17.68 -6.46 -0.58
N LYS A 107 18.49 -6.55 -1.65
CA LYS A 107 18.90 -5.37 -2.45
C LYS A 107 17.72 -4.64 -3.11
N LEU A 108 16.67 -5.36 -3.48
CA LEU A 108 15.45 -4.79 -4.07
C LEU A 108 14.67 -4.01 -3.00
N VAL A 109 14.57 -4.56 -1.80
CA VAL A 109 13.95 -3.90 -0.64
C VAL A 109 14.73 -2.65 -0.23
N MET A 110 16.07 -2.72 -0.22
CA MET A 110 16.90 -1.56 0.09
C MET A 110 16.79 -0.45 -0.97
N ARG A 111 16.64 -0.80 -2.25
CA ARG A 111 16.30 0.19 -3.30
C ARG A 111 14.94 0.84 -3.02
N ALA A 112 13.93 0.06 -2.65
CA ALA A 112 12.61 0.56 -2.32
C ALA A 112 12.65 1.53 -1.12
N LEU A 113 13.42 1.18 -0.08
CA LEU A 113 13.65 2.06 1.06
C LEU A 113 14.26 3.40 0.64
N ALA A 114 15.29 3.38 -0.22
CA ALA A 114 15.91 4.60 -0.73
C ALA A 114 14.93 5.49 -1.53
N LEU A 115 14.08 4.90 -2.36
CA LEU A 115 13.03 5.65 -3.09
C LEU A 115 12.06 6.34 -2.12
N LEU A 116 11.61 5.62 -1.10
CA LEU A 116 10.69 6.14 -0.08
C LEU A 116 11.34 7.24 0.77
N SER A 117 12.62 7.09 1.13
CA SER A 117 13.34 8.08 1.95
C SER A 117 13.69 9.37 1.21
N ASN A 118 13.90 9.32 -0.11
CA ASN A 118 14.28 10.50 -0.89
C ASN A 118 13.10 11.43 -1.25
N MET A 119 11.87 11.03 -0.93
CA MET A 119 10.64 11.77 -1.23
C MET A 119 10.01 12.43 0.01
N ALA A 120 10.63 12.25 1.18
CA ALA A 120 10.19 12.79 2.47
C ALA A 120 10.71 14.22 2.73
#